data_AF-A0A3A8RQU9-F1
#
_entry.id   AF-A0A3A8RQU9-F1
#
_cell.length_a   1.000
_cell.length_b   1.000
_cell.length_c   1.000
_cell.angle_alpha   90.00
_cell.angle_beta   90.00
_cell.angle_gamma   90.00
#
_symmetry.space_group_name_H-M   'P 1'
#
loop_
_entity.id
_entity.type
_entity.pdbx_description
1 polymer ?
#
loop_
_entity_poly.entity_id
_entity_poly.type
_entity_poly.pdbx_seq_one_letter_code
_entity_poly.pdbx_strand_id
1 'polypeptide(L)'
;MAGLFIKAFAPGVGTEAADRLEEALAKTGRAIHSRQWGGGAKLAAGSGPRPFSWQVVRATAGGGTVLTLHDGPAERWDLDFFRALSSVVDGVVVGMELYDLLSRQGLASFFSGRTMEVALEEASSPRIALGGPSLHLLLGGASLEDVYEERFGALCLSVPALLHEGEVLEEGHWEVAPPATDYVRETLPPESLLVLSNVEASDWSAVAGRLAPGGRWRAGRTPTLKTSFVELRHPGVFDEARIIAISEALACPVAAIELVSGGSPFLWAEANQGTLESVGLSMTGVDFFKALTRSVFFLGEGPGLVFGRGSGGWHAITG
;
A
#
# COMPACT_ATOMS: atom_id res chain seq x y z
N MET A 1 0.41 -28.37 -4.47
CA MET A 1 -1.05 -28.34 -4.18
C MET A 1 -1.46 -26.89 -4.28
N ALA A 2 -2.16 -26.48 -5.34
CA ALA A 2 -2.61 -25.10 -5.47
C ALA A 2 -3.77 -24.89 -4.48
N GLY A 3 -3.50 -24.20 -3.37
CA GLY A 3 -4.56 -23.78 -2.45
C GLY A 3 -5.43 -22.72 -3.12
N LEU A 4 -6.74 -22.80 -2.91
CA LEU A 4 -7.66 -21.72 -3.25
C LEU A 4 -7.54 -20.68 -2.15
N PHE A 5 -7.01 -19.50 -2.45
CA PHE A 5 -6.88 -18.47 -1.44
C PHE A 5 -6.91 -17.06 -2.05
N ILE A 6 -7.42 -16.14 -1.25
CA ILE A 6 -7.14 -14.72 -1.36
C ILE A 6 -5.96 -14.46 -0.43
N LYS A 7 -4.91 -13.81 -0.94
CA LYS A 7 -3.76 -13.37 -0.14
C LYS A 7 -3.56 -11.87 -0.32
N ALA A 8 -3.21 -11.18 0.74
CA ALA A 8 -2.69 -9.83 0.62
C ALA A 8 -1.58 -9.60 1.61
N PHE A 9 -0.58 -8.79 1.24
CA PHE A 9 0.48 -8.34 2.13
C PHE A 9 0.39 -6.84 2.41
N ALA A 10 0.58 -6.46 3.68
CA ALA A 10 0.71 -5.06 4.11
C ALA A 10 1.97 -4.90 5.00
N PRO A 11 3.10 -4.40 4.46
CA PRO A 11 4.39 -4.36 5.15
C PRO A 11 4.50 -3.25 6.22
N GLY A 12 3.50 -2.37 6.27
CA GLY A 12 3.42 -1.28 7.23
C GLY A 12 2.66 -1.61 8.52
N VAL A 13 2.07 -2.81 8.66
CA VAL A 13 1.02 -3.03 9.65
C VAL A 13 1.48 -2.88 11.12
N GLY A 14 2.73 -3.20 11.45
CA GLY A 14 3.23 -3.23 12.82
C GLY A 14 2.52 -4.25 13.74
N THR A 15 2.74 -4.11 15.05
CA THR A 15 2.16 -4.98 16.10
C THR A 15 0.75 -4.56 16.55
N GLU A 16 0.12 -3.63 15.83
CA GLU A 16 -1.25 -3.13 16.09
C GLU A 16 -2.20 -3.66 15.00
N ALA A 17 -1.93 -4.84 14.46
CA ALA A 17 -2.59 -5.33 13.26
C ALA A 17 -4.09 -5.56 13.46
N ALA A 18 -4.49 -6.14 14.60
CA ALA A 18 -5.90 -6.36 14.92
C ALA A 18 -6.72 -5.06 14.86
N ASP A 19 -6.25 -4.00 15.53
CA ASP A 19 -6.96 -2.71 15.57
C ASP A 19 -7.06 -2.07 14.18
N ARG A 20 -5.98 -2.14 13.40
CA ARG A 20 -5.94 -1.59 12.03
C ARG A 20 -6.86 -2.33 11.08
N LEU A 21 -6.96 -3.66 11.24
CA LEU A 21 -7.86 -4.50 10.47
C LEU A 21 -9.32 -4.23 10.81
N GLU A 22 -9.63 -4.09 12.10
CA GLU A 22 -10.97 -3.72 12.56
C GLU A 22 -11.38 -2.34 12.02
N GLU A 23 -10.48 -1.36 12.04
CA GLU A 23 -10.73 -0.03 11.43
C GLU A 23 -10.97 -0.14 9.91
N ALA A 24 -10.17 -0.94 9.20
CA ALA A 24 -10.31 -1.12 7.75
C ALA A 24 -11.65 -1.78 7.38
N LEU A 25 -12.07 -2.81 8.12
CA LEU A 25 -13.38 -3.45 7.96
C LEU A 25 -14.52 -2.46 8.25
N ALA A 26 -14.42 -1.68 9.33
CA ALA A 26 -15.42 -0.69 9.68
C ALA A 26 -15.60 0.36 8.57
N LYS A 27 -14.52 0.78 7.91
CA LYS A 27 -14.56 1.71 6.76
C LYS A 27 -15.31 1.17 5.55
N THR A 28 -15.41 -0.14 5.39
CA THR A 28 -16.19 -0.79 4.32
C THR A 28 -17.60 -1.18 4.76
N GLY A 29 -18.01 -0.79 5.98
CA GLY A 29 -19.30 -1.17 6.55
C GLY A 29 -19.36 -2.63 6.99
N ARG A 30 -18.20 -3.30 7.11
CA ARG A 30 -18.07 -4.67 7.60
C ARG A 30 -17.78 -4.68 9.09
N ALA A 31 -18.37 -5.63 9.80
CA ALA A 31 -18.27 -5.78 11.24
C ALA A 31 -17.77 -7.18 11.59
N ILE A 32 -16.97 -7.23 12.66
CA ILE A 32 -16.52 -8.48 13.27
C ILE A 32 -17.66 -9.02 14.14
N HIS A 33 -18.16 -10.20 13.81
CA HIS A 33 -19.21 -10.90 14.56
C HIS A 33 -18.63 -11.79 15.66
N SER A 34 -17.51 -12.46 15.39
CA SER A 34 -16.81 -13.31 16.35
C SER A 34 -15.30 -13.25 16.14
N ARG A 35 -14.54 -13.34 17.24
CA ARG A 35 -13.07 -13.36 17.25
C ARG A 35 -12.58 -14.75 17.68
N GLN A 36 -13.03 -15.78 16.98
CA GLN A 36 -12.52 -17.15 17.02
C GLN A 36 -13.34 -17.98 16.04
N TRP A 37 -12.70 -18.86 15.27
CA TRP A 37 -13.46 -19.81 14.47
C TRP A 37 -14.14 -20.80 15.43
N GLY A 38 -15.47 -20.75 15.51
CA GLY A 38 -16.23 -21.83 16.13
C GLY A 38 -15.95 -23.13 15.38
N GLY A 39 -15.16 -24.01 15.99
CA GLY A 39 -14.73 -25.27 15.37
C GLY A 39 -15.93 -26.06 14.84
N GLY A 40 -16.09 -26.12 13.51
CA GLY A 40 -17.06 -26.98 12.84
C GLY A 40 -18.25 -26.29 12.14
N ALA A 41 -18.29 -24.96 12.04
CA ALA A 41 -19.32 -24.31 11.21
C ALA A 41 -19.04 -24.59 9.71
N LYS A 42 -19.84 -25.47 9.10
CA LYS A 42 -19.91 -25.60 7.64
C LYS A 42 -20.18 -24.22 7.05
N LEU A 43 -19.33 -23.78 6.12
CA LEU A 43 -19.54 -22.59 5.29
C LEU A 43 -20.91 -22.70 4.61
N ALA A 44 -21.92 -22.01 5.16
CA ALA A 44 -23.19 -21.88 4.48
C ALA A 44 -22.99 -20.98 3.26
N ALA A 45 -23.48 -21.41 2.10
CA ALA A 45 -23.64 -20.55 0.94
C ALA A 45 -24.81 -19.59 1.22
N GLY A 46 -24.55 -18.47 1.92
CA GLY A 46 -25.56 -17.50 2.31
C GLY A 46 -24.96 -16.15 2.69
N SER A 47 -25.81 -15.16 2.99
CA SER A 47 -25.44 -13.78 3.38
C SER A 47 -24.90 -13.65 4.80
N GLY A 48 -24.45 -14.76 5.40
CA GLY A 48 -23.95 -14.80 6.78
C GLY A 48 -22.47 -14.39 6.90
N PRO A 49 -21.95 -14.35 8.14
CA PRO A 49 -20.55 -14.05 8.39
C PRO A 49 -19.60 -15.01 7.65
N ARG A 50 -18.47 -14.47 7.17
CA ARG A 50 -17.44 -15.19 6.43
C ARG A 50 -16.13 -15.27 7.21
N PRO A 51 -15.36 -16.37 7.07
CA PRO A 51 -14.09 -16.50 7.77
C PRO A 51 -13.05 -15.53 7.18
N PHE A 52 -12.42 -14.77 8.06
CA PHE A 52 -11.36 -13.84 7.77
C PHE A 52 -10.17 -14.21 8.66
N SER A 53 -9.10 -14.73 8.06
CA SER A 53 -7.90 -15.13 8.78
C SER A 53 -6.75 -14.20 8.44
N TRP A 54 -5.88 -13.93 9.41
CA TRP A 54 -4.77 -13.02 9.22
C TRP A 54 -3.60 -13.36 10.11
N GLN A 55 -2.41 -12.96 9.66
CA GLN A 55 -1.16 -13.24 10.34
C GLN A 55 -0.17 -12.10 10.14
N VAL A 56 0.50 -11.67 11.20
CA VAL A 56 1.63 -10.74 11.14
C VAL A 56 2.91 -11.53 11.21
N VAL A 57 3.75 -11.37 10.19
CA VAL A 57 5.04 -12.05 10.04
C VAL A 57 6.16 -11.03 10.10
N ARG A 58 7.26 -11.33 10.78
CA ARG A 58 8.48 -10.51 10.70
C ARG A 58 9.17 -10.75 9.35
N ALA A 59 9.15 -9.74 8.48
CA ALA A 59 9.64 -9.80 7.11
C ALA A 59 11.14 -9.46 6.96
N THR A 60 11.71 -8.71 7.91
CA THR A 60 13.15 -8.40 7.94
C THR A 60 13.69 -8.48 9.36
N ALA A 61 14.96 -8.87 9.50
CA ALA A 61 15.64 -8.91 10.80
C ALA A 61 15.71 -7.52 11.49
N GLY A 62 15.60 -6.44 10.72
CA GLY A 62 15.58 -5.05 11.20
C GLY A 62 14.23 -4.58 11.78
N GLY A 63 13.21 -5.44 11.82
CA GLY A 63 11.92 -5.14 12.47
C GLY A 63 10.77 -4.77 11.53
N GLY A 64 10.91 -4.98 10.21
CA GLY A 64 9.79 -4.86 9.27
C GLY A 64 8.79 -6.01 9.46
N THR A 65 7.50 -5.72 9.50
CA THR A 65 6.43 -6.72 9.69
C THR A 65 5.45 -6.70 8.54
N VAL A 66 5.00 -7.86 8.09
CA VAL A 66 4.04 -7.99 7.00
C VAL A 66 2.79 -8.68 7.50
N LEU A 67 1.64 -8.04 7.28
CA LEU A 67 0.35 -8.66 7.46
C LEU A 67 0.02 -9.52 6.25
N THR A 68 -0.15 -10.83 6.42
CA THR A 68 -0.74 -11.72 5.41
C THR A 68 -2.20 -11.98 5.75
N LEU A 69 -3.08 -11.77 4.78
CA LEU A 69 -4.52 -12.03 4.90
C LEU A 69 -4.91 -13.27 4.13
N HIS A 70 -5.86 -14.04 4.67
CA HIS A 70 -6.32 -15.30 4.12
C HIS A 70 -7.85 -15.41 4.28
N ASP A 71 -8.56 -15.25 3.16
CA ASP A 71 -10.00 -15.50 3.13
C ASP A 71 -10.32 -16.88 2.56
N GLY A 72 -11.47 -17.39 2.98
CA GLY A 72 -11.97 -18.69 2.54
C GLY A 72 -12.44 -18.69 1.07
N PRO A 73 -12.52 -19.88 0.45
CA PRO A 73 -12.81 -20.04 -0.98
C PRO A 73 -14.19 -19.51 -1.44
N ALA A 74 -15.11 -19.29 -0.50
CA ALA A 74 -16.47 -18.84 -0.78
C ALA A 74 -16.63 -17.31 -0.79
N GLU A 75 -15.61 -16.55 -0.39
CA GLU A 75 -15.64 -15.09 -0.37
C GLU A 75 -15.18 -14.52 -1.73
N ARG A 76 -15.76 -13.38 -2.13
CA ARG A 76 -15.23 -12.60 -3.26
C ARG A 76 -14.10 -11.72 -2.74
N TRP A 77 -13.08 -11.53 -3.57
CA TRP A 77 -11.95 -10.68 -3.27
C TRP A 77 -12.38 -9.24 -2.91
N ASP A 78 -12.18 -8.84 -1.64
CA ASP A 78 -12.64 -7.55 -1.12
C ASP A 78 -11.62 -6.42 -1.39
N LEU A 79 -11.68 -5.87 -2.61
CA LEU A 79 -10.81 -4.77 -3.02
C LEU A 79 -11.04 -3.48 -2.21
N ASP A 80 -12.27 -3.23 -1.76
CA ASP A 80 -12.56 -2.04 -0.94
C ASP A 80 -11.92 -2.15 0.44
N PHE A 81 -11.89 -3.34 1.02
CA PHE A 81 -11.20 -3.59 2.27
C PHE A 81 -9.68 -3.43 2.13
N PHE A 82 -9.03 -3.97 1.09
CA PHE A 82 -7.59 -3.76 0.91
C PHE A 82 -7.24 -2.29 0.65
N ARG A 83 -8.08 -1.57 -0.09
CA ARG A 83 -7.97 -0.13 -0.25
C ARG A 83 -8.10 0.59 1.10
N ALA A 84 -9.12 0.26 1.89
CA ALA A 84 -9.31 0.84 3.23
C ALA A 84 -8.12 0.54 4.15
N LEU A 85 -7.61 -0.69 4.13
CA LEU A 85 -6.42 -1.08 4.89
C LEU A 85 -5.21 -0.23 4.48
N SER A 86 -4.98 -0.01 3.18
CA SER A 86 -3.90 0.86 2.70
C SER A 86 -4.03 2.30 3.20
N SER A 87 -5.26 2.78 3.42
CA SER A 87 -5.53 4.09 4.04
C SER A 87 -5.25 4.08 5.54
N VAL A 88 -5.67 3.03 6.26
CA VAL A 88 -5.45 2.90 7.71
C VAL A 88 -3.96 2.85 8.02
N VAL A 89 -3.19 2.05 7.27
CA VAL A 89 -1.74 1.96 7.46
C VAL A 89 -0.98 3.14 6.81
N ASP A 90 -1.64 3.95 5.99
CA ASP A 90 -1.01 5.02 5.19
C ASP A 90 0.24 4.51 4.46
N GLY A 91 0.04 3.43 3.70
CA GLY A 91 1.12 2.66 3.10
C GLY A 91 0.64 1.73 1.99
N VAL A 92 1.51 0.79 1.61
CA VAL A 92 1.27 -0.14 0.50
C VAL A 92 0.45 -1.36 0.97
N VAL A 93 -0.49 -1.79 0.14
CA VAL A 93 -1.15 -3.10 0.26
C VAL A 93 -1.16 -3.74 -1.12
N VAL A 94 -0.73 -4.99 -1.24
CA VAL A 94 -0.80 -5.77 -2.49
C VAL A 94 -1.62 -7.01 -2.21
N GLY A 95 -2.65 -7.24 -3.01
CA GLY A 95 -3.52 -8.41 -2.92
C GLY A 95 -3.42 -9.26 -4.18
N MET A 96 -3.61 -10.56 -4.01
CA MET A 96 -3.85 -11.50 -5.10
C MET A 96 -5.01 -12.46 -4.78
N GLU A 97 -5.71 -12.86 -5.82
CA GLU A 97 -6.75 -13.90 -5.77
C GLU A 97 -6.35 -15.02 -6.72
N LEU A 98 -6.34 -16.27 -6.25
CA LEU A 98 -6.12 -17.44 -7.09
C LEU A 98 -7.19 -18.51 -6.81
N TYR A 99 -8.06 -18.73 -7.80
CA TYR A 99 -9.19 -19.66 -7.67
C TYR A 99 -9.38 -20.53 -8.92
N ASP A 100 -8.90 -21.77 -8.87
CA ASP A 100 -8.89 -22.70 -10.01
C ASP A 100 -10.30 -23.17 -10.41
N LEU A 101 -11.17 -23.49 -9.44
CA LEU A 101 -12.51 -24.03 -9.71
C LEU A 101 -13.47 -23.08 -10.45
N LEU A 102 -13.19 -21.78 -10.47
CA LEU A 102 -13.99 -20.75 -11.17
C LEU A 102 -13.13 -19.92 -12.14
N SER A 103 -11.87 -20.32 -12.34
CA SER A 103 -10.87 -19.59 -13.13
C SER A 103 -10.85 -18.09 -12.80
N ARG A 104 -10.77 -17.76 -11.50
CA ARG A 104 -10.60 -16.37 -11.02
C ARG A 104 -9.14 -16.16 -10.67
N GLN A 105 -8.54 -15.15 -11.27
CA GLN A 105 -7.17 -14.73 -10.97
C GLN A 105 -7.14 -13.21 -10.90
N GLY A 106 -6.48 -12.67 -9.89
CA GLY A 106 -6.39 -11.22 -9.73
C GLY A 106 -5.12 -10.77 -9.04
N LEU A 107 -4.65 -9.58 -9.40
CA LEU A 107 -3.60 -8.83 -8.71
C LEU A 107 -4.05 -7.39 -8.55
N ALA A 108 -3.97 -6.86 -7.34
CA ALA A 108 -4.31 -5.48 -7.05
C ALA A 108 -3.26 -4.86 -6.14
N SER A 109 -3.09 -3.56 -6.28
CA SER A 109 -2.14 -2.82 -5.47
C SER A 109 -2.70 -1.46 -5.11
N PHE A 110 -2.53 -1.11 -3.84
CA PHE A 110 -3.11 0.08 -3.22
C PHE A 110 -2.04 0.84 -2.46
N PHE A 111 -2.23 2.15 -2.37
CA PHE A 111 -1.35 3.02 -1.59
C PHE A 111 -2.16 4.12 -0.92
N SER A 112 -2.09 4.21 0.41
CA SER A 112 -2.69 5.31 1.19
C SER A 112 -4.18 5.57 0.87
N GLY A 113 -4.97 4.51 0.65
CA GLY A 113 -6.40 4.60 0.35
C GLY A 113 -6.77 4.75 -1.12
N ARG A 114 -5.77 4.76 -2.01
CA ARG A 114 -5.95 4.86 -3.45
C ARG A 114 -5.62 3.54 -4.11
N THR A 115 -6.37 3.20 -5.13
CA THR A 115 -6.12 2.06 -6.00
C THR A 115 -5.09 2.45 -7.04
N MET A 116 -3.94 1.78 -7.06
CA MET A 116 -2.91 2.03 -8.08
C MET A 116 -3.14 1.15 -9.31
N GLU A 117 -3.44 -0.12 -9.08
CA GLU A 117 -3.63 -1.12 -10.11
C GLU A 117 -4.63 -2.19 -9.66
N VAL A 118 -5.49 -2.64 -10.57
CA VAL A 118 -6.32 -3.84 -10.42
C VAL A 118 -6.35 -4.56 -11.76
N ALA A 119 -5.89 -5.81 -11.79
CA ALA A 119 -6.03 -6.71 -12.91
C ALA A 119 -6.77 -7.95 -12.42
N LEU A 120 -8.00 -8.18 -12.89
CA LEU A 120 -8.85 -9.32 -12.52
C LEU A 120 -9.37 -10.01 -13.78
N GLU A 121 -9.19 -11.31 -13.84
CA GLU A 121 -9.75 -12.19 -14.86
C GLU A 121 -10.64 -13.24 -14.18
N GLU A 122 -11.91 -13.30 -14.57
CA GLU A 122 -12.89 -14.29 -14.13
C GLU A 122 -13.59 -14.85 -15.38
N ALA A 123 -13.69 -16.17 -15.50
CA ALA A 123 -14.21 -16.81 -16.72
C ALA A 123 -15.65 -16.41 -17.09
N SER A 124 -16.46 -15.95 -16.14
CA SER A 124 -17.86 -15.60 -16.33
C SER A 124 -18.18 -14.09 -16.22
N SER A 125 -17.17 -13.26 -15.97
CA SER A 125 -17.34 -11.82 -15.74
C SER A 125 -16.47 -10.98 -16.69
N PRO A 126 -16.79 -9.70 -16.89
CA PRO A 126 -15.91 -8.78 -17.60
C PRO A 126 -14.54 -8.71 -16.93
N ARG A 127 -13.48 -8.75 -17.74
CA ARG A 127 -12.11 -8.50 -17.25
C ARG A 127 -12.03 -7.08 -16.70
N ILE A 128 -11.42 -6.92 -15.52
CA ILE A 128 -11.11 -5.61 -14.95
C ILE A 128 -9.62 -5.36 -15.16
N ALA A 129 -9.30 -4.23 -15.79
CA ALA A 129 -7.94 -3.73 -15.91
C ALA A 129 -7.96 -2.22 -15.61
N LEU A 130 -7.50 -1.86 -14.42
CA LEU A 130 -7.42 -0.49 -13.94
C LEU A 130 -5.97 -0.16 -13.62
N GLY A 131 -5.48 0.97 -14.12
CA GLY A 131 -4.12 1.45 -13.83
C GLY A 131 -3.00 0.54 -14.32
N GLY A 132 -3.26 -0.32 -15.31
CA GLY A 132 -2.26 -1.25 -15.82
C GLY A 132 -2.77 -2.09 -16.97
N PRO A 133 -1.92 -2.98 -17.51
CA PRO A 133 -2.33 -3.95 -18.50
C PRO A 133 -3.29 -4.99 -17.89
N SER A 134 -3.97 -5.74 -18.76
CA SER A 134 -4.72 -6.93 -18.34
C SER A 134 -3.82 -7.99 -17.71
N LEU A 135 -4.39 -8.85 -16.86
CA LEU A 135 -3.62 -9.80 -16.06
C LEU A 135 -2.71 -10.70 -16.90
N HIS A 136 -3.20 -11.30 -17.99
CA HIS A 136 -2.35 -12.14 -18.85
C HIS A 136 -1.12 -11.41 -19.42
N LEU A 137 -1.23 -10.11 -19.72
CA LEU A 137 -0.10 -9.29 -20.18
C LEU A 137 0.84 -8.94 -19.02
N LEU A 138 0.28 -8.66 -17.84
CA LEU A 138 1.03 -8.38 -16.62
C LEU A 138 1.90 -9.58 -16.22
N LEU A 139 1.35 -10.79 -16.33
CA LEU A 139 2.05 -12.02 -15.97
C LEU A 139 3.14 -12.40 -16.98
N GLY A 140 2.95 -12.14 -18.28
CA GLY A 140 3.99 -12.36 -19.29
C GLY A 140 4.51 -13.81 -19.38
N GLY A 141 3.75 -14.78 -18.90
CA GLY A 141 4.14 -16.20 -18.81
C GLY A 141 4.66 -16.66 -17.45
N ALA A 142 4.86 -15.75 -16.49
CA ALA A 142 5.11 -16.08 -15.08
C ALA A 142 3.82 -16.51 -14.37
N SER A 143 3.94 -17.18 -13.22
CA SER A 143 2.78 -17.43 -12.37
C SER A 143 2.37 -16.17 -11.60
N LEU A 144 1.09 -16.10 -11.20
CA LEU A 144 0.59 -15.00 -10.37
C LEU A 144 1.33 -14.93 -9.02
N GLU A 145 1.64 -16.09 -8.44
CA GLU A 145 2.40 -16.19 -7.18
C GLU A 145 3.80 -15.60 -7.33
N ASP A 146 4.52 -15.93 -8.41
CA ASP A 146 5.88 -15.41 -8.66
C ASP A 146 5.88 -13.88 -8.76
N VAL A 147 4.94 -13.29 -9.52
CA VAL A 147 4.84 -11.84 -9.67
C VAL A 147 4.47 -11.15 -8.36
N TYR A 148 3.59 -11.77 -7.58
CA TYR A 148 3.20 -11.27 -6.26
C TYR A 148 4.37 -11.30 -5.26
N GLU A 149 5.14 -12.38 -5.26
CA GLU A 149 6.33 -12.57 -4.44
C GLU A 149 7.49 -11.64 -4.83
N GLU A 150 7.69 -11.41 -6.13
CA GLU A 150 8.67 -10.45 -6.63
C GLU A 150 8.34 -9.02 -6.16
N ARG A 151 7.06 -8.64 -6.20
CA ARG A 151 6.60 -7.33 -5.67
C ARG A 151 6.90 -7.20 -4.19
N PHE A 152 6.67 -8.24 -3.40
CA PHE A 152 7.03 -8.25 -1.98
C PHE A 152 8.53 -7.99 -1.80
N GLY A 153 9.38 -8.73 -2.52
CA GLY A 153 10.83 -8.59 -2.43
C GLY A 153 11.31 -7.18 -2.78
N ALA A 154 10.75 -6.59 -3.84
CA ALA A 154 11.06 -5.23 -4.26
C ALA A 154 10.61 -4.16 -3.24
N LEU A 155 9.40 -4.30 -2.67
CA LEU A 155 8.85 -3.32 -1.73
C LEU A 155 9.52 -3.37 -0.36
N CYS A 156 9.94 -4.55 0.08
CA CYS A 156 10.50 -4.76 1.42
C CYS A 156 12.03 -4.86 1.45
N LEU A 157 12.70 -4.79 0.28
CA LEU A 157 14.13 -5.13 0.12
C LEU A 157 14.47 -6.46 0.82
N SER A 158 13.64 -7.47 0.59
CA SER A 158 13.70 -8.75 1.29
C SER A 158 13.68 -9.93 0.32
N VAL A 159 13.99 -11.12 0.83
CA VAL A 159 13.90 -12.36 0.05
C VAL A 159 12.43 -12.77 -0.06
N PRO A 160 11.90 -13.07 -1.26
CA PRO A 160 10.48 -13.38 -1.43
C PRO A 160 9.94 -14.49 -0.53
N ALA A 161 10.74 -15.54 -0.25
CA ALA A 161 10.38 -16.65 0.62
C ALA A 161 10.00 -16.21 2.06
N LEU A 162 10.49 -15.07 2.55
CA LEU A 162 10.16 -14.55 3.88
C LEU A 162 8.70 -14.10 4.01
N LEU A 163 7.97 -13.98 2.90
CA LEU A 163 6.52 -13.81 2.93
C LEU A 163 5.79 -15.01 3.56
N HIS A 164 6.37 -16.22 3.47
CA HIS A 164 5.73 -17.47 3.93
C HIS A 164 6.47 -18.14 5.11
N GLU A 165 7.76 -17.86 5.30
CA GLU A 165 8.62 -18.60 6.25
C GLU A 165 9.13 -17.75 7.44
N GLY A 166 8.61 -16.54 7.62
CA GLY A 166 9.05 -15.66 8.72
C GLY A 166 8.51 -16.04 10.11
N GLU A 167 9.03 -15.37 11.14
CA GLU A 167 8.52 -15.50 12.51
C GLU A 167 7.13 -14.88 12.63
N VAL A 168 6.15 -15.69 13.01
CA VAL A 168 4.78 -15.25 13.28
C VAL A 168 4.76 -14.49 14.61
N LEU A 169 4.35 -13.23 14.56
CA LEU A 169 4.26 -12.36 15.73
C LEU A 169 2.86 -12.34 16.34
N GLU A 170 1.85 -12.38 15.48
CA GLU A 170 0.43 -12.30 15.85
C GLU A 170 -0.41 -12.97 14.76
N GLU A 171 -1.54 -13.57 15.13
CA GLU A 171 -2.51 -14.12 14.18
C GLU A 171 -3.93 -14.05 14.74
N GLY A 172 -4.92 -14.07 13.85
CA GLY A 172 -6.32 -14.02 14.24
C GLY A 172 -7.24 -14.67 13.22
N HIS A 173 -8.37 -15.16 13.73
CA HIS A 173 -9.44 -15.76 12.95
C HIS A 173 -10.77 -15.15 13.37
N TRP A 174 -11.41 -14.47 12.43
CA TRP A 174 -12.65 -13.72 12.66
C TRP A 174 -13.77 -14.21 11.75
N GLU A 175 -15.00 -13.92 12.16
CA GLU A 175 -16.16 -13.97 11.29
C GLU A 175 -16.64 -12.55 10.97
N VAL A 176 -16.74 -12.21 9.69
CA VAL A 176 -17.00 -10.84 9.23
C VAL A 176 -18.26 -10.80 8.36
N ALA A 177 -19.14 -9.82 8.60
CA ALA A 177 -20.30 -9.56 7.75
C ALA A 177 -20.58 -8.05 7.60
N PRO A 178 -21.29 -7.60 6.54
CA PRO A 178 -21.75 -8.39 5.40
C PRO A 178 -20.57 -8.90 4.53
N PRO A 179 -20.82 -9.82 3.59
CA PRO A 179 -19.82 -10.25 2.60
C PRO A 179 -19.33 -9.08 1.73
N ALA A 180 -18.15 -9.25 1.13
CA ALA A 180 -17.58 -8.32 0.16
C ALA A 180 -18.56 -7.99 -0.99
N THR A 181 -18.57 -6.73 -1.40
CA THR A 181 -19.39 -6.23 -2.52
C THR A 181 -18.57 -6.08 -3.79
N ASP A 182 -19.25 -5.75 -4.89
CA ASP A 182 -18.56 -5.40 -6.13
C ASP A 182 -17.73 -4.12 -5.94
N TYR A 183 -16.51 -4.16 -6.47
CA TYR A 183 -15.57 -3.06 -6.35
C TYR A 183 -16.02 -1.82 -7.11
N VAL A 184 -16.02 -0.68 -6.43
CA VAL A 184 -16.28 0.63 -7.02
C VAL A 184 -15.01 1.46 -6.96
N ARG A 185 -14.53 1.89 -8.13
CA ARG A 185 -13.37 2.78 -8.23
C ARG A 185 -13.63 4.06 -7.44
N GLU A 186 -12.67 4.43 -6.62
CA GLU A 186 -12.72 5.64 -5.83
C GLU A 186 -12.53 6.90 -6.68
N THR A 187 -13.15 7.99 -6.24
CA THR A 187 -12.90 9.33 -6.78
C THR A 187 -12.35 10.19 -5.66
N LEU A 188 -11.03 10.32 -5.61
CA LEU A 188 -10.33 11.12 -4.61
C LEU A 188 -9.63 12.31 -5.29
N PRO A 189 -9.63 13.51 -4.68
CA PRO A 189 -8.89 14.64 -5.22
C PRO A 189 -7.40 14.30 -5.32
N PRO A 190 -6.66 14.83 -6.31
CA PRO A 190 -5.22 14.66 -6.38
C PRO A 190 -4.52 15.19 -5.13
N GLU A 191 -3.45 14.52 -4.73
CA GLU A 191 -2.56 14.93 -3.64
C GLU A 191 -1.12 14.66 -4.09
N SER A 192 -0.17 15.49 -3.68
CA SER A 192 1.25 15.25 -3.94
C SER A 192 1.89 14.63 -2.70
N LEU A 193 2.61 13.52 -2.88
CA LEU A 193 3.53 12.97 -1.89
C LEU A 193 4.92 13.53 -2.16
N LEU A 194 5.57 14.07 -1.15
CA LEU A 194 6.99 14.41 -1.18
C LEU A 194 7.72 13.67 -0.07
N VAL A 195 8.91 13.15 -0.38
CA VAL A 195 9.83 12.52 0.56
C VAL A 195 11.13 13.32 0.55
N LEU A 196 11.45 13.93 1.68
CA LEU A 196 12.68 14.68 1.89
C LEU A 196 13.64 13.79 2.67
N SER A 197 14.80 13.49 2.09
CA SER A 197 15.76 12.56 2.69
C SER A 197 16.83 13.29 3.49
N ASN A 198 17.25 12.70 4.62
CA ASN A 198 18.25 13.26 5.53
C ASN A 198 17.84 14.63 6.13
N VAL A 199 16.54 14.80 6.41
CA VAL A 199 15.99 16.03 6.98
C VAL A 199 15.41 15.72 8.36
N GLU A 200 15.83 16.48 9.37
CA GLU A 200 15.27 16.41 10.71
C GLU A 200 13.97 17.23 10.81
N ALA A 201 13.11 16.82 11.75
CA ALA A 201 11.81 17.46 11.98
C ALA A 201 11.92 18.97 12.28
N SER A 202 12.97 19.37 13.03
CA SER A 202 13.22 20.77 13.38
C SER A 202 13.54 21.63 12.16
N ASP A 203 14.34 21.10 11.24
CA ASP A 203 14.82 21.83 10.07
C ASP A 203 13.67 22.07 9.10
N TRP A 204 12.86 21.04 8.87
CA TRP A 204 11.62 21.18 8.11
C TRP A 204 10.63 22.13 8.77
N SER A 205 10.38 21.98 10.07
CA SER A 205 9.42 22.83 10.79
C SER A 205 9.76 24.32 10.71
N ALA A 206 11.05 24.68 10.63
CA ALA A 206 11.49 26.07 10.51
C ALA A 206 11.14 26.72 9.16
N VAL A 207 10.92 25.92 8.11
CA VAL A 207 10.69 26.39 6.74
C VAL A 207 9.33 25.99 6.14
N ALA A 208 8.62 25.05 6.76
CA ALA A 208 7.40 24.43 6.24
C ALA A 208 6.33 25.45 5.83
N GLY A 209 6.02 26.42 6.70
CA GLY A 209 4.98 27.44 6.46
C GLY A 209 5.20 28.26 5.19
N ARG A 210 6.47 28.54 4.87
CA ARG A 210 6.86 29.27 3.67
C ARG A 210 6.86 28.40 2.42
N LEU A 211 7.31 27.15 2.54
CA LEU A 211 7.61 26.29 1.38
C LEU A 211 6.44 25.40 0.94
N ALA A 212 5.55 25.03 1.86
CA ALA A 212 4.42 24.15 1.56
C ALA A 212 3.15 24.53 2.34
N PRO A 213 2.68 25.79 2.24
CA PRO A 213 1.47 26.23 2.94
C PRO A 213 0.26 25.37 2.58
N GLY A 214 -0.55 25.03 3.58
CA GLY A 214 -1.75 24.18 3.40
C GLY A 214 -1.47 22.68 3.27
N GLY A 215 -0.20 22.27 3.30
CA GLY A 215 0.19 20.87 3.38
C GLY A 215 0.07 20.30 4.79
N ARG A 216 0.37 19.00 4.90
CA ARG A 216 0.60 18.31 6.16
C ARG A 216 1.87 17.49 6.06
N TRP A 217 2.60 17.34 7.14
CA TRP A 217 3.85 16.60 7.15
C TRP A 217 4.00 15.72 8.38
N ARG A 218 4.85 14.71 8.29
CA ARG A 218 5.36 13.99 9.45
C ARG A 218 6.83 13.71 9.25
N ALA A 219 7.58 13.64 10.33
CA ALA A 219 8.95 13.15 10.30
C ALA A 219 9.02 11.70 10.77
N GLY A 220 10.06 11.00 10.34
CA GLY A 220 10.46 9.79 11.04
C GLY A 220 11.86 9.34 10.65
N ARG A 221 12.17 8.11 11.05
CA ARG A 221 13.46 7.48 10.81
C ARG A 221 13.26 6.10 10.22
N THR A 222 14.10 5.72 9.28
CA THR A 222 14.03 4.37 8.70
C THR A 222 14.27 3.31 9.79
N PRO A 223 13.58 2.15 9.71
CA PRO A 223 13.68 1.14 10.78
C PRO A 223 15.10 0.59 10.97
N THR A 224 15.82 0.33 9.88
CA THR A 224 17.13 -0.32 9.89
C THR A 224 18.26 0.72 9.95
N LEU A 225 18.27 1.67 9.01
CA LEU A 225 19.38 2.62 8.87
C LEU A 225 19.27 3.85 9.78
N LYS A 226 18.10 4.05 10.42
CA LYS A 226 17.79 5.22 11.26
C LYS A 226 17.95 6.58 10.54
N THR A 227 17.95 6.55 9.21
CA THR A 227 18.00 7.71 8.32
C THR A 227 16.78 8.58 8.57
N SER A 228 16.96 9.85 8.89
CA SER A 228 15.87 10.80 9.09
C SER A 228 15.25 11.22 7.77
N PHE A 229 13.95 11.43 7.79
CA PHE A 229 13.20 11.92 6.63
C PHE A 229 11.93 12.62 7.04
N VAL A 230 11.40 13.41 6.11
CA VAL A 230 10.08 14.04 6.19
C VAL A 230 9.22 13.55 5.04
N GLU A 231 8.01 13.11 5.39
CA GLU A 231 6.93 12.88 4.45
C GLU A 231 6.03 14.10 4.45
N LEU A 232 5.78 14.65 3.26
CA LEU A 232 4.89 15.77 3.06
C LEU A 232 3.75 15.35 2.12
N ARG A 233 2.52 15.65 2.52
CA ARG A 233 1.33 15.55 1.69
C ARG A 233 0.81 16.94 1.42
N HIS A 234 0.63 17.27 0.15
CA HIS A 234 0.12 18.57 -0.26
C HIS A 234 -1.13 18.43 -1.13
N PRO A 235 -2.23 19.14 -0.84
CA PRO A 235 -3.42 19.10 -1.67
C PRO A 235 -3.15 19.59 -3.10
N GLY A 236 -3.63 18.84 -4.08
CA GLY A 236 -3.52 19.21 -5.49
C GLY A 236 -2.32 18.60 -6.19
N VAL A 237 -2.15 19.07 -7.42
CA VAL A 237 -1.17 18.57 -8.38
C VAL A 237 0.23 19.08 -8.09
N PHE A 238 1.17 18.38 -8.68
CA PHE A 238 2.60 18.56 -8.56
C PHE A 238 3.09 19.94 -9.04
N ASP A 239 4.12 20.48 -8.37
CA ASP A 239 4.72 21.79 -8.64
C ASP A 239 6.26 21.66 -8.60
N GLU A 240 6.90 21.63 -9.78
CA GLU A 240 8.36 21.50 -9.92
C GLU A 240 9.12 22.60 -9.19
N ALA A 241 8.63 23.84 -9.27
CA ALA A 241 9.29 24.98 -8.65
C ALA A 241 9.32 24.82 -7.14
N ARG A 242 8.27 24.24 -6.54
CA ARG A 242 8.25 23.93 -5.11
C ARG A 242 9.26 22.86 -4.73
N ILE A 243 9.37 21.80 -5.51
CA ILE A 243 10.31 20.69 -5.23
C ILE A 243 11.74 21.21 -5.28
N ILE A 244 12.07 22.01 -6.29
CA ILE A 244 13.37 22.68 -6.42
C ILE A 244 13.62 23.60 -5.22
N ALA A 245 12.65 24.46 -4.88
CA ALA A 245 12.80 25.40 -3.76
C ALA A 245 12.97 24.69 -2.40
N ILE A 246 12.25 23.58 -2.17
CA ILE A 246 12.43 22.76 -0.96
C ILE A 246 13.82 22.14 -0.93
N SER A 247 14.24 21.55 -2.05
CA SER A 247 15.55 20.89 -2.18
C SER A 247 16.70 21.88 -1.99
N GLU A 248 16.58 23.09 -2.53
CA GLU A 248 17.55 24.18 -2.36
C GLU A 248 17.61 24.67 -0.91
N ALA A 249 16.45 24.97 -0.31
CA ALA A 249 16.36 25.55 1.03
C ALA A 249 16.93 24.64 2.13
N LEU A 250 16.85 23.32 1.94
CA LEU A 250 17.32 22.32 2.89
C LEU A 250 18.59 21.59 2.43
N ALA A 251 19.13 21.94 1.26
CA ALA A 251 20.27 21.28 0.63
C ALA A 251 20.17 19.75 0.62
N CYS A 252 18.97 19.22 0.34
CA CYS A 252 18.64 17.79 0.48
C CYS A 252 18.03 17.19 -0.80
N PRO A 253 18.11 15.85 -0.98
CA PRO A 253 17.32 15.16 -1.98
C PRO A 253 15.82 15.18 -1.64
N VAL A 254 15.00 15.52 -2.63
CA VAL A 254 13.55 15.54 -2.55
C VAL A 254 13.00 14.76 -3.73
N ALA A 255 12.15 13.78 -3.44
CA ALA A 255 11.37 13.09 -4.46
C ALA A 255 9.89 13.40 -4.27
N ALA A 256 9.17 13.54 -5.37
CA ALA A 256 7.76 13.87 -5.38
C ALA A 256 7.00 12.98 -6.36
N ILE A 257 5.78 12.60 -5.98
CA ILE A 257 4.88 11.77 -6.78
C ILE A 257 3.46 12.29 -6.62
N GLU A 258 2.75 12.46 -7.72
CA GLU A 258 1.31 12.70 -7.69
C GLU A 258 0.56 11.42 -7.31
N LEU A 259 -0.29 11.53 -6.31
CA LEU A 259 -1.21 10.49 -5.91
C LEU A 259 -2.55 10.69 -6.61
N VAL A 260 -2.75 9.89 -7.65
CA VAL A 260 -4.01 9.79 -8.39
C VAL A 260 -4.53 8.35 -8.34
N SER A 261 -5.82 8.16 -8.55
CA SER A 261 -6.42 6.84 -8.65
C SER A 261 -6.07 6.17 -9.98
N GLY A 262 -5.90 4.86 -9.97
CA GLY A 262 -5.36 4.05 -11.06
C GLY A 262 -6.09 4.26 -12.38
N GLY A 263 -5.34 4.35 -13.47
CA GLY A 263 -5.84 4.65 -14.82
C GLY A 263 -5.79 6.13 -15.18
N SER A 264 -5.39 6.99 -14.24
CA SER A 264 -5.01 8.37 -14.51
C SER A 264 -3.49 8.51 -14.62
N PRO A 265 -2.98 9.32 -15.55
CA PRO A 265 -1.55 9.64 -15.58
C PRO A 265 -1.15 10.42 -14.32
N PHE A 266 0.10 10.26 -13.91
CA PHE A 266 0.67 10.94 -12.75
C PHE A 266 2.09 11.42 -13.05
N LEU A 267 2.47 12.55 -12.47
CA LEU A 267 3.82 13.09 -12.53
C LEU A 267 4.65 12.63 -11.33
N TRP A 268 5.96 12.54 -11.56
CA TRP A 268 6.96 12.38 -10.51
C TRP A 268 8.20 13.19 -10.85
N ALA A 269 8.94 13.62 -9.83
CA ALA A 269 10.25 14.22 -10.01
C ALA A 269 11.17 14.06 -8.81
N GLU A 270 12.43 14.30 -9.08
CA GLU A 270 13.52 14.30 -8.12
C GLU A 270 14.33 15.58 -8.28
N ALA A 271 14.59 16.24 -7.16
CA ALA A 271 15.54 17.35 -7.09
C ALA A 271 16.57 17.09 -6.00
N ASN A 272 17.77 17.59 -6.21
CA ASN A 272 18.85 17.54 -5.25
C ASN A 272 19.58 18.88 -5.20
N GLN A 273 19.70 19.45 -4.01
CA GLN A 273 20.36 20.74 -3.76
C GLN A 273 19.90 21.85 -4.73
N GLY A 274 18.60 21.91 -5.02
CA GLY A 274 18.02 22.92 -5.91
C GLY A 274 18.18 22.64 -7.42
N THR A 275 18.73 21.49 -7.80
CA THR A 275 18.79 21.05 -9.20
C THR A 275 17.74 19.98 -9.44
N LEU A 276 16.92 20.13 -10.48
CA LEU A 276 16.00 19.08 -10.93
C LEU A 276 16.81 17.98 -11.63
N GLU A 277 16.87 16.79 -11.03
CA GLU A 277 17.64 15.66 -11.52
C GLU A 277 16.84 14.82 -12.52
N SER A 278 15.55 14.66 -12.25
CA SER A 278 14.67 13.84 -13.09
C SER A 278 13.21 14.25 -12.95
N VAL A 279 12.46 14.06 -14.03
CA VAL A 279 11.01 14.26 -14.08
C VAL A 279 10.42 13.27 -15.07
N GLY A 280 9.22 12.77 -14.78
CA GLY A 280 8.55 11.84 -15.66
C GLY A 280 7.03 11.87 -15.56
N LEU A 281 6.39 11.44 -16.64
CA LEU A 281 4.97 11.15 -16.71
C LEU A 281 4.80 9.63 -16.77
N SER A 282 3.94 9.10 -15.91
CA SER A 282 3.72 7.67 -15.78
C SER A 282 2.22 7.37 -15.72
N MET A 283 1.84 6.12 -16.02
CA MET A 283 0.43 5.76 -16.21
C MET A 283 0.03 4.42 -15.59
N THR A 284 0.99 3.60 -15.21
CA THR A 284 0.71 2.25 -14.69
C THR A 284 1.05 2.14 -13.21
N GLY A 285 0.43 1.19 -12.51
CA GLY A 285 0.76 0.87 -11.13
C GLY A 285 2.19 0.35 -10.98
N VAL A 286 2.69 -0.38 -11.98
CA VAL A 286 4.12 -0.76 -12.05
C VAL A 286 5.02 0.48 -12.06
N ASP A 287 4.69 1.48 -12.87
CA ASP A 287 5.44 2.74 -12.89
C ASP A 287 5.31 3.48 -11.55
N PHE A 288 4.13 3.43 -10.92
CA PHE A 288 3.93 4.01 -9.59
C PHE A 288 4.86 3.39 -8.55
N PHE A 289 4.97 2.07 -8.49
CA PHE A 289 5.89 1.43 -7.55
C PHE A 289 7.36 1.70 -7.88
N LYS A 290 7.72 1.83 -9.16
CA LYS A 290 9.07 2.28 -9.54
C LYS A 290 9.32 3.70 -9.02
N ALA A 291 8.40 4.63 -9.24
CA ALA A 291 8.51 6.00 -8.71
C ALA A 291 8.56 6.00 -7.18
N LEU A 292 7.76 5.17 -6.51
CA LEU A 292 7.75 5.03 -5.06
C LEU A 292 9.10 4.52 -4.53
N THR A 293 9.67 3.48 -5.14
CA THR A 293 11.01 2.97 -4.81
C THR A 293 12.08 4.04 -5.01
N ARG A 294 12.00 4.80 -6.11
CA ARG A 294 12.92 5.92 -6.34
C ARG A 294 12.78 6.99 -5.25
N SER A 295 11.55 7.28 -4.80
CA SER A 295 11.33 8.31 -3.79
C SER A 295 11.97 8.04 -2.44
N VAL A 296 12.21 6.78 -2.13
CA VAL A 296 12.85 6.33 -0.89
C VAL A 296 14.28 5.85 -1.10
N PHE A 297 14.82 5.95 -2.32
CA PHE A 297 16.14 5.44 -2.67
C PHE A 297 17.24 6.01 -1.75
N PHE A 298 17.22 7.32 -1.50
CA PHE A 298 18.18 7.98 -0.62
C PHE A 298 18.01 7.63 0.86
N LEU A 299 16.92 6.97 1.24
CA LEU A 299 16.71 6.45 2.59
C LEU A 299 17.35 5.06 2.78
N GLY A 300 17.71 4.39 1.69
CA GLY A 300 18.36 3.08 1.66
C GLY A 300 17.44 1.91 2.03
N GLU A 301 16.13 2.12 2.04
CA GLU A 301 15.12 1.15 2.50
C GLU A 301 14.00 1.00 1.48
N GLY A 302 13.32 -0.14 1.51
CA GLY A 302 12.19 -0.41 0.61
C GLY A 302 10.99 0.46 0.97
N PRO A 303 10.15 0.87 -0.01
CA PRO A 303 8.99 1.71 0.26
C PRO A 303 7.99 1.06 1.23
N GLY A 304 7.91 -0.28 1.27
CA GLY A 304 7.10 -1.00 2.24
C GLY A 304 7.58 -0.89 3.70
N LEU A 305 8.84 -0.51 3.92
CA LEU A 305 9.42 -0.26 5.26
C LEU A 305 9.37 1.23 5.65
N VAL A 306 9.22 2.11 4.66
CA VAL A 306 9.17 3.56 4.85
C VAL A 306 7.74 4.04 5.10
N PHE A 307 6.78 3.57 4.30
CA PHE A 307 5.37 3.90 4.41
C PHE A 307 4.62 2.81 5.19
N GLY A 308 3.60 3.17 5.96
CA GLY A 308 2.96 2.20 6.88
C GLY A 308 2.73 2.66 8.32
N ARG A 309 3.02 3.93 8.66
CA ARG A 309 2.99 4.39 10.05
C ARG A 309 1.59 4.75 10.57
N GLY A 310 0.57 4.50 9.77
CA GLY A 310 -0.81 4.87 10.05
C GLY A 310 -1.07 6.37 9.93
N SER A 311 -2.21 6.82 10.44
CA SER A 311 -2.65 8.22 10.39
C SER A 311 -2.02 9.11 11.48
N GLY A 312 -1.19 8.55 12.35
CA GLY A 312 -0.51 9.29 13.42
C GLY A 312 0.63 10.18 12.93
N GLY A 313 0.96 11.21 13.72
CA GLY A 313 2.16 12.04 13.54
C GLY A 313 2.08 13.11 12.45
N TRP A 314 0.92 13.29 11.80
CA TRP A 314 0.72 14.36 10.83
C TRP A 314 0.53 15.73 11.51
N HIS A 315 1.32 16.71 11.07
CA HIS A 315 1.28 18.11 11.47
C HIS A 315 0.76 18.96 10.30
N ALA A 316 -0.28 19.77 10.54
CA ALA A 316 -0.75 20.74 9.55
C ALA A 316 0.27 21.88 9.40
N ILE A 317 0.45 22.36 8.17
CA ILE A 317 1.31 23.50 7.85
C ILE A 317 0.46 24.75 7.73
N THR A 318 0.54 25.64 8.73
CA THR A 318 -0.05 26.97 8.68
C THR A 318 0.86 27.93 7.92
N GLY A 319 0.27 28.75 7.04
CA GLY A 319 0.98 29.81 6.31
C GLY A 319 1.19 31.08 7.14
#